data_AF-A0A2L2WQA1-F1
#
_entry.id   AF-A0A2L2WQA1-F1
#
_cell.length_a   1.000
_cell.length_b   1.000
_cell.length_c   1.000
_cell.angle_alpha   90.00
_cell.angle_beta   90.00
_cell.angle_gamma   90.00
#
_symmetry.space_group_name_H-M   'P 1'
#
loop_
_entity.id
_entity.type
_entity.pdbx_description
1 polymer ?
#
loop_
_entity_poly.entity_id
_entity_poly.type
_entity_poly.pdbx_seq_one_letter_code
_entity_poly.pdbx_strand_id
1 'polypeptide(L)'
;MVAVYGFMSECLRQRVMQLSIGRKITACIVAVCLITTGAVFAYKLKKDSADGRMLIWKLSVQMIYEHPQGYGYGLFERNYNLRQAKHFASGEQSLEECHNASFVSMAYNDYIEQAVEGGVAGVFLFSAFYVIMILKAYRDKDKIYSKV
;
A
#
# COMPACT_ATOMS: atom_id res chain seq x y z
N MET A 1 -5.96 -30.09 -12.70
CA MET A 1 -5.03 -28.95 -12.40
C MET A 1 -4.93 -28.66 -10.91
N VAL A 2 -6.03 -28.52 -10.14
CA VAL A 2 -5.99 -28.23 -8.69
C VAL A 2 -5.18 -29.24 -7.86
N ALA A 3 -5.30 -30.54 -8.17
CA ALA A 3 -4.57 -31.60 -7.46
C ALA A 3 -3.03 -31.55 -7.65
N VAL A 4 -2.56 -31.08 -8.80
CA VAL A 4 -1.12 -30.98 -9.11
C VAL A 4 -0.48 -29.82 -8.33
N TYR A 5 -1.19 -28.68 -8.23
CA TYR A 5 -0.75 -27.55 -7.40
C TYR A 5 -0.75 -27.90 -5.90
N GLY A 6 -1.77 -28.64 -5.43
CA GLY A 6 -1.84 -29.14 -4.05
C GLY A 6 -0.64 -30.02 -3.69
N PHE A 7 -0.38 -31.05 -4.49
CA PHE A 7 0.72 -31.99 -4.27
C PHE A 7 2.10 -31.31 -4.34
N MET A 8 2.30 -30.42 -5.30
CA MET A 8 3.56 -29.67 -5.43
C MET A 8 3.79 -28.73 -4.23
N SER A 9 2.73 -28.10 -3.72
CA SER A 9 2.82 -27.23 -2.54
C SER A 9 3.13 -28.00 -1.26
N GLU A 10 2.60 -29.21 -1.09
CA GLU A 10 2.86 -30.07 0.08
C GLU A 10 4.30 -30.62 0.08
N CYS A 11 4.81 -31.01 -1.09
CA CYS A 11 6.19 -31.50 -1.25
C CYS A 11 7.21 -30.37 -0.99
N LEU A 12 6.95 -29.16 -1.50
CA LEU A 12 7.73 -27.95 -1.19
C LEU A 12 7.70 -27.64 0.31
N ARG A 13 6.53 -27.71 0.94
CA ARG A 13 6.36 -27.47 2.38
C ARG A 13 7.13 -28.47 3.22
N GLN A 14 7.08 -29.76 2.87
CA GLN A 14 7.86 -30.81 3.53
C GLN A 14 9.37 -30.57 3.39
N ARG A 15 9.87 -30.20 2.19
CA ARG A 15 11.29 -29.87 2.00
C ARG A 15 11.74 -28.63 2.77
N VAL A 16 10.91 -27.59 2.82
CA VAL A 16 11.20 -26.38 3.61
C VAL A 16 11.23 -26.71 5.10
N MET A 17 10.31 -27.55 5.59
CA MET A 17 10.28 -27.95 7.01
C MET A 17 11.53 -28.74 7.43
N GLN A 18 12.10 -29.55 6.54
CA GLN A 18 13.32 -30.35 6.74
C GLN A 18 14.64 -29.53 6.73
N LEU A 19 14.60 -28.25 6.35
CA LEU A 19 15.78 -27.38 6.42
C LEU A 19 16.07 -26.96 7.87
N SER A 20 17.36 -26.96 8.23
CA SER A 20 17.82 -26.43 9.53
C SER A 20 17.42 -24.97 9.68
N ILE A 21 17.14 -24.56 10.92
CA ILE A 21 16.71 -23.18 11.23
C ILE A 21 17.68 -22.13 10.67
N GLY A 22 18.99 -22.43 10.68
CA GLY A 22 20.01 -21.57 10.08
C GLY A 22 19.81 -21.37 8.57
N ARG A 23 19.50 -22.42 7.80
CA ARG A 23 19.24 -22.32 6.36
C ARG A 23 17.97 -21.52 6.04
N LYS A 24 16.93 -21.64 6.87
CA LYS A 24 15.70 -20.82 6.75
C LYS A 24 16.01 -19.33 6.99
N ILE A 25 16.78 -19.02 8.04
CA ILE A 25 17.21 -17.66 8.35
C ILE A 25 18.07 -17.10 7.21
N THR A 26 19.06 -17.84 6.72
CA THR A 26 19.89 -17.42 5.58
C THR A 26 19.05 -17.15 4.34
N ALA A 27 18.09 -18.03 4.02
CA ALA A 27 17.19 -17.83 2.88
C ALA A 27 16.32 -16.57 3.05
N CYS A 28 15.79 -16.31 4.25
CA CYS A 28 15.05 -15.08 4.54
C CYS A 28 15.93 -13.84 4.39
N ILE A 29 17.16 -13.85 4.91
CA ILE A 29 18.10 -12.73 4.78
C ILE A 29 18.41 -12.47 3.32
N VAL A 30 18.74 -13.51 2.54
CA VAL A 30 19.02 -13.37 1.10
C VAL A 30 17.80 -12.82 0.36
N ALA A 31 16.59 -13.32 0.65
CA ALA A 31 15.37 -12.82 0.04
C ALA A 31 15.13 -11.35 0.37
N VAL A 32 15.29 -10.94 1.64
CA VAL A 32 15.17 -9.53 2.06
C VAL A 32 16.21 -8.68 1.34
N CYS A 33 17.48 -9.09 1.29
CA CYS A 33 18.53 -8.36 0.59
C CYS A 33 18.26 -8.19 -0.91
N LEU A 34 17.74 -9.24 -1.57
CA LEU A 34 17.37 -9.18 -2.98
C LEU A 34 16.20 -8.21 -3.21
N ILE A 35 15.18 -8.27 -2.35
CA ILE A 35 14.01 -7.37 -2.43
C ILE A 35 14.44 -5.92 -2.22
N THR A 36 15.25 -5.64 -1.20
CA THR A 36 15.70 -4.26 -0.90
C THR A 36 16.58 -3.72 -2.02
N THR A 37 17.53 -4.51 -2.52
CA THR A 37 18.39 -4.11 -3.64
C THR A 37 17.57 -3.85 -4.91
N GLY A 38 16.64 -4.74 -5.22
CA GLY A 38 15.72 -4.58 -6.34
C GLY A 38 14.85 -3.33 -6.21
N ALA A 39 14.32 -3.05 -5.02
CA ALA A 39 13.52 -1.86 -4.74
C ALA A 39 14.34 -0.57 -4.90
N VAL A 40 15.57 -0.53 -4.38
CA VAL A 40 16.48 0.62 -4.53
C VAL A 40 16.82 0.86 -6.00
N PHE A 41 17.09 -0.21 -6.76
CA PHE A 41 17.37 -0.09 -8.19
C PHE A 41 16.15 0.42 -8.95
N ALA A 42 14.97 -0.14 -8.68
CA ALA A 42 13.71 0.31 -9.28
C ALA A 42 13.40 1.78 -8.95
N TYR A 43 13.66 2.21 -7.71
CA TYR A 43 13.54 3.61 -7.31
C TYR A 43 14.47 4.51 -8.12
N LYS A 44 15.75 4.15 -8.26
CA LYS A 44 16.73 4.93 -9.04
C LYS A 44 16.35 5.05 -10.52
N LEU A 45 15.74 4.02 -11.11
CA LEU A 45 15.29 4.07 -12.51
C LEU A 45 14.16 5.06 -12.77
N LYS A 46 13.28 5.28 -11.78
CA LYS A 46 12.13 6.19 -11.89
C LYS A 46 12.04 7.11 -10.67
N LYS A 47 13.16 7.78 -10.35
CA LYS A 47 13.29 8.62 -9.17
C LYS A 47 12.24 9.73 -9.17
N ASP A 48 12.16 10.54 -10.23
CA ASP A 48 11.24 11.69 -10.30
C ASP A 48 9.76 11.28 -10.14
N SER A 49 9.37 10.16 -10.74
CA SER A 49 8.02 9.62 -10.60
C SER A 49 7.73 9.07 -9.19
N ALA A 50 8.74 8.53 -8.50
CA ALA A 50 8.59 8.10 -7.12
C ALA A 50 8.51 9.31 -6.17
N ASP A 51 9.33 10.33 -6.39
CA ASP A 51 9.38 11.54 -5.58
C ASP A 51 8.12 12.39 -5.74
N GLY A 52 7.55 12.48 -6.96
CA GLY A 52 6.25 13.10 -7.17
C GLY A 52 5.12 12.41 -6.37
N ARG A 53 5.11 11.08 -6.32
CA ARG A 53 4.15 10.34 -5.48
C ARG A 53 4.42 10.52 -3.99
N MET A 54 5.69 10.57 -3.59
CA MET A 54 6.06 10.84 -2.20
C MET A 54 5.59 12.23 -1.75
N LEU A 55 5.71 13.26 -2.60
CA LEU A 55 5.15 14.59 -2.33
C LEU A 55 3.64 14.55 -2.16
N ILE A 56 2.93 13.83 -3.05
CA ILE A 56 1.47 13.64 -2.96
C ILE A 56 1.10 13.02 -1.61
N TRP A 57 1.78 11.96 -1.21
CA TRP A 57 1.48 11.27 0.05
C TRP A 57 1.84 12.12 1.26
N LYS A 58 2.97 12.84 1.23
CA LYS A 58 3.39 13.76 2.29
C LYS A 58 2.31 14.80 2.58
N LEU A 59 1.82 15.48 1.55
CA LEU A 59 0.78 16.50 1.70
C LEU A 59 -0.57 15.88 2.08
N SER A 60 -0.90 14.70 1.55
CA SER A 60 -2.13 13.99 1.90
C SER A 60 -2.17 13.58 3.38
N VAL A 61 -1.04 13.15 3.96
CA VAL A 61 -0.95 12.85 5.40
C VAL A 61 -1.19 14.10 6.25
N GLN A 62 -0.67 15.25 5.80
CA GLN A 62 -0.95 16.53 6.48
C GLN A 62 -2.44 16.89 6.39
N MET A 63 -3.09 16.68 5.24
CA MET A 63 -4.54 16.87 5.10
C MET A 63 -5.34 15.98 6.05
N ILE A 64 -4.97 14.70 6.19
CA ILE A 64 -5.63 13.77 7.13
C ILE A 64 -5.51 14.27 8.57
N TYR A 65 -4.35 14.82 8.95
CA TYR A 65 -4.14 15.39 10.28
C TYR A 65 -4.97 16.67 10.49
N GLU A 66 -5.05 17.53 9.47
CA GLU A 66 -5.82 18.78 9.52
C GLU A 66 -7.34 18.54 9.61
N HIS A 67 -7.87 17.55 8.88
CA HIS A 67 -9.29 17.19 8.87
C HIS A 67 -9.50 15.66 8.98
N PRO A 68 -9.46 15.11 10.20
CA PRO A 68 -9.67 13.68 10.45
C PRO A 68 -11.06 13.16 10.04
N GLN A 69 -12.06 14.04 9.95
CA GLN A 69 -13.40 13.73 9.45
C GLN A 69 -13.47 13.53 7.94
N GLY A 70 -12.40 13.89 7.21
CA GLY A 70 -12.34 13.86 5.75
C GLY A 70 -12.83 15.15 5.10
N TYR A 71 -12.51 15.30 3.81
CA TYR A 71 -12.89 16.45 2.99
C TYR A 71 -14.15 16.20 2.15
N GLY A 72 -14.67 14.97 2.12
CA GLY A 72 -15.76 14.51 1.27
C GLY A 72 -15.29 13.78 0.01
N TYR A 73 -16.09 12.81 -0.45
CA TYR A 73 -15.78 11.99 -1.62
C TYR A 73 -15.85 12.76 -2.93
N GLY A 74 -14.91 12.49 -3.83
CA GLY A 74 -14.74 13.20 -5.11
C GLY A 74 -14.16 14.61 -4.95
N LEU A 75 -13.63 14.95 -3.77
CA LEU A 75 -13.06 16.26 -3.47
C LEU A 75 -11.55 16.21 -3.24
N PHE A 76 -10.91 15.05 -3.42
CA PHE A 76 -9.46 14.93 -3.32
C PHE A 76 -8.74 15.91 -4.25
N GLU A 77 -8.99 15.86 -5.56
CA GLU A 77 -8.36 16.71 -6.58
C GLU A 77 -8.39 18.19 -6.18
N ARG A 78 -9.56 18.71 -5.83
CA ARG A 78 -9.71 20.12 -5.42
C ARG A 78 -8.91 20.44 -4.16
N ASN A 79 -9.09 19.69 -3.08
CA ASN A 79 -8.51 20.03 -1.79
C ASN A 79 -7.00 19.78 -1.75
N TYR A 80 -6.53 18.74 -2.44
CA TYR A 80 -5.11 18.45 -2.57
C TYR A 80 -4.38 19.59 -3.31
N ASN A 81 -4.87 20.02 -4.48
CA ASN A 81 -4.19 21.08 -5.24
C ASN A 81 -4.23 22.43 -4.49
N LEU A 82 -5.29 22.73 -3.73
CA LEU A 82 -5.32 23.90 -2.83
C LEU A 82 -4.29 23.78 -1.71
N ARG A 83 -4.13 22.59 -1.12
CA ARG A 83 -3.14 22.34 -0.08
C ARG A 83 -1.71 22.40 -0.62
N GLN A 84 -1.49 21.89 -1.81
CA GLN A 84 -0.21 21.98 -2.53
C GLN A 84 0.16 23.44 -2.79
N ALA A 85 -0.77 24.24 -3.33
CA ALA A 85 -0.55 25.68 -3.54
C ALA A 85 -0.19 26.40 -2.23
N LYS A 86 -0.87 26.11 -1.12
CA LYS A 86 -0.53 26.66 0.21
C LYS A 86 0.86 26.24 0.69
N HIS A 87 1.25 24.98 0.45
CA HIS A 87 2.58 24.48 0.81
C HIS A 87 3.66 25.27 0.07
N PHE A 88 3.52 25.44 -1.24
CA PHE A 88 4.50 26.18 -2.05
C PHE A 88 4.50 27.69 -1.77
N ALA A 89 3.39 28.25 -1.28
CA ALA A 89 3.34 29.65 -0.86
C ALA A 89 4.07 29.91 0.48
N SER A 90 4.30 28.88 1.30
CA SER A 90 4.98 29.02 2.61
C SER A 90 6.50 29.22 2.50
N GLY A 91 7.10 28.85 1.37
CA GLY A 91 8.54 29.03 1.11
C GLY A 91 9.45 27.97 1.74
N GLU A 92 8.89 26.95 2.40
CA GLU A 92 9.65 25.87 3.06
C GLU A 92 9.99 24.68 2.14
N GLN A 93 9.69 24.77 0.83
CA GLN A 93 9.86 23.66 -0.11
C GLN A 93 11.29 23.49 -0.64
N SER A 94 11.63 22.24 -0.96
CA SER A 94 12.87 21.88 -1.66
C SER A 94 12.79 22.06 -3.18
N LEU A 95 13.94 22.18 -3.85
CA LEU A 95 14.01 22.27 -5.31
C LEU A 95 13.43 21.02 -6.00
N GLU A 96 13.66 19.83 -5.42
CA GLU A 96 13.11 18.56 -5.95
C GLU A 96 11.58 18.52 -5.84
N GLU A 97 10.99 19.06 -4.77
CA GLU A 97 9.53 19.16 -4.62
C GLU A 97 8.93 20.15 -5.64
N CYS A 98 9.59 21.29 -5.87
CA CYS A 98 9.18 22.23 -6.93
C CYS A 98 9.19 21.58 -8.31
N HIS A 99 10.22 20.78 -8.61
CA HIS A 99 10.32 20.11 -9.90
C HIS A 99 9.20 19.10 -10.15
N ASN A 100 8.77 18.41 -9.08
CA ASN A 100 7.72 17.40 -9.15
C ASN A 100 6.30 17.96 -8.89
N ALA A 101 6.18 19.27 -8.60
CA ALA A 101 4.90 19.91 -8.38
C ALA A 101 4.14 20.04 -9.70
N SER A 102 3.08 19.26 -9.84
CA SER A 102 2.14 19.36 -10.95
C SER A 102 0.71 19.23 -10.42
N PHE A 103 -0.26 19.46 -11.30
CA PHE A 103 -1.66 19.22 -11.03
C PHE A 103 -1.93 17.74 -10.78
N VAL A 104 -2.64 17.43 -9.70
CA VAL A 104 -2.89 16.04 -9.26
C VAL A 104 -4.38 15.79 -9.16
N SER A 105 -4.88 14.78 -9.87
CA SER A 105 -6.28 14.36 -9.81
C SER A 105 -6.56 13.29 -8.75
N MET A 106 -5.57 12.50 -8.35
CA MET A 106 -5.75 11.36 -7.44
C MET A 106 -4.51 11.08 -6.60
N ALA A 107 -4.64 10.36 -5.48
CA ALA A 107 -3.53 10.13 -4.55
C ALA A 107 -2.53 9.07 -5.05
N TYR A 108 -2.87 8.34 -6.12
CA TYR A 108 -2.17 7.13 -6.58
C TYR A 108 -2.02 6.06 -5.49
N ASN A 109 -2.86 6.14 -4.46
CA ASN A 109 -2.97 5.20 -3.37
C ASN A 109 -4.38 5.31 -2.77
N ASP A 110 -5.21 4.33 -3.10
CA ASP A 110 -6.62 4.31 -2.72
C ASP A 110 -6.83 4.42 -1.20
N TYR A 111 -5.90 3.91 -0.39
CA TYR A 111 -5.99 4.01 1.08
C TYR A 111 -5.78 5.44 1.58
N ILE A 112 -4.84 6.17 0.96
CA ILE A 112 -4.58 7.58 1.29
C ILE A 112 -5.73 8.45 0.79
N GLU A 113 -6.20 8.20 -0.43
CA GLU A 113 -7.35 8.90 -1.00
C GLU A 113 -8.60 8.71 -0.14
N GLN A 114 -8.90 7.46 0.24
CA GLN A 114 -9.99 7.13 1.16
C GLN A 114 -9.86 7.82 2.51
N ALA A 115 -8.63 7.96 3.04
CA ALA A 115 -8.38 8.64 4.29
C ALA A 115 -8.55 10.16 4.18
N VAL A 116 -8.14 10.77 3.07
CA VAL A 116 -8.34 12.20 2.83
C VAL A 116 -9.82 12.52 2.59
N GLU A 117 -10.51 11.72 1.78
CA GLU A 117 -11.89 11.99 1.41
C GLU A 117 -12.88 11.59 2.51
N GLY A 118 -12.78 10.36 3.00
CA GLY A 118 -13.70 9.78 3.97
C GLY A 118 -13.26 9.89 5.43
N GLY A 119 -12.03 10.33 5.69
CA GLY A 119 -11.50 10.46 7.04
C GLY A 119 -11.41 9.13 7.80
N VAL A 120 -11.35 9.20 9.12
CA VAL A 120 -11.30 8.03 10.01
C VAL A 120 -12.51 7.12 9.82
N ALA A 121 -13.70 7.70 9.65
CA ALA A 121 -14.93 6.93 9.42
C ALA A 121 -14.89 6.17 8.08
N GLY A 122 -14.44 6.84 7.02
CA GLY A 122 -14.29 6.23 5.69
C GLY A 122 -13.27 5.09 5.69
N VAL A 123 -12.12 5.27 6.34
CA VAL A 123 -11.10 4.21 6.49
C VAL A 123 -11.63 3.04 7.30
N PHE A 124 -12.37 3.29 8.37
CA PHE A 124 -12.98 2.24 9.19
C PHE A 124 -13.98 1.41 8.38
N LEU A 125 -14.89 2.06 7.66
CA LEU A 125 -15.89 1.36 6.83
C LEU A 125 -15.24 0.57 5.70
N PHE A 126 -14.25 1.17 5.02
CA PHE A 126 -13.50 0.52 3.95
C PHE A 126 -12.76 -0.74 4.47
N SER A 127 -12.09 -0.61 5.62
CA SER A 127 -11.38 -1.72 6.26
C SER A 127 -12.34 -2.81 6.73
N ALA A 128 -13.47 -2.43 7.34
CA ALA A 128 -14.50 -3.36 7.78
C ALA A 128 -15.07 -4.19 6.61
N PHE A 129 -15.26 -3.57 5.44
CA PHE A 129 -15.72 -4.28 4.24
C PHE A 129 -14.76 -5.43 3.86
N TYR A 130 -13.46 -5.18 3.76
CA TYR A 130 -12.48 -6.22 3.46
C TYR A 130 -12.41 -7.29 4.55
N VAL A 131 -12.43 -6.90 5.82
CA VAL A 131 -12.42 -7.86 6.94
C VAL A 131 -13.62 -8.80 6.86
N ILE A 132 -14.83 -8.28 6.64
CA ILE A 132 -16.04 -9.11 6.51
C ILE A 132 -15.94 -10.05 5.30
N MET A 133 -15.43 -9.56 4.16
CA MET A 133 -15.22 -10.39 2.96
C MET A 133 -14.24 -11.54 3.22
N ILE A 134 -13.12 -11.24 3.87
CA ILE A 134 -12.10 -12.22 4.23
C ILE A 134 -12.65 -13.25 5.22
N LEU A 135 -13.34 -12.82 6.28
CA LEU A 135 -13.95 -13.71 7.27
C LEU A 135 -15.00 -14.64 6.64
N LYS A 136 -15.83 -14.13 5.72
CA LYS A 136 -16.77 -14.96 4.96
C LYS A 136 -16.05 -15.97 4.08
N ALA A 137 -15.00 -15.55 3.36
CA ALA A 137 -14.22 -16.43 2.50
C ALA A 137 -13.58 -17.59 3.29
N TYR A 138 -13.05 -17.32 4.49
CA TYR A 138 -12.51 -18.38 5.36
C TYR A 138 -13.61 -19.33 5.86
N ARG A 139 -14.74 -18.80 6.33
CA ARG A 139 -15.85 -19.63 6.83
C ARG A 139 -16.44 -20.55 5.77
N ASP A 140 -16.52 -20.09 4.53
CA ASP A 140 -17.10 -20.89 3.45
C ASP A 140 -16.09 -21.91 2.89
N LYS A 141 -14.78 -21.66 3.03
CA LYS A 141 -13.74 -22.67 2.75
C LYS A 141 -13.93 -23.91 3.64
N ASP A 142 -14.14 -23.73 4.94
CA ASP A 142 -14.30 -24.84 5.89
C ASP A 142 -15.56 -25.67 5.60
N LYS A 143 -16.64 -25.03 5.13
CA LYS A 143 -17.87 -25.73 4.73
C LYS A 143 -17.67 -26.63 3.50
N ILE A 144 -16.85 -26.22 2.53
CA ILE A 144 -16.59 -27.01 1.32
C ILE A 144 -15.80 -28.28 1.68
N TYR A 145 -14.78 -28.18 2.53
CA TYR A 145 -13.99 -29.35 2.96
C TYR A 145 -14.74 -30.28 3.92
N SER A 146 -15.74 -29.80 4.65
CA SER A 146 -16.57 -30.65 5.52
C SER A 146 -17.62 -31.50 4.79
N LYS A 147 -17.87 -31.21 3.51
CA LYS A 147 -18.86 -31.91 2.66
C LYS A 147 -18.24 -32.90 1.66
N VAL A 148 -16.91 -33.05 1.67
CA VAL A 148 -16.14 -34.02 0.89
C VAL A 148 -15.61 -35.07 1.85
#